data_AF-A0A1M7P883-F1
#
_entry.id   AF-A0A1M7P883-F1
#
_cell.length_a   1.000
_cell.length_b   1.000
_cell.length_c   1.000
_cell.angle_alpha   90.00
_cell.angle_beta   90.00
_cell.angle_gamma   90.00
#
_symmetry.space_group_name_H-M   'P 1'
#
loop_
_entity.id
_entity.type
_entity.pdbx_description
1 polymer ?
#
loop_
_entity_poly.entity_id
_entity_poly.type
_entity_poly.pdbx_seq_one_letter_code
_entity_poly.pdbx_strand_id
1 'polypeptide(L)' 'MSIVVNPHNKQEELALLAFLDRRKYEYARDEDSVLSKEQQLEVLERDRQYEAGETESFTLNEIIAHFDIKEK' A
#
# COMPACT_ATOMS: atom_id res chain seq x y z
N MET A 1 -6.57 11.37 7.64
CA MET A 1 -5.31 10.90 7.03
C MET A 1 -5.67 10.08 5.81
N SER A 2 -5.09 10.42 4.65
CA SER A 2 -5.24 9.63 3.42
C SER A 2 -4.05 8.67 3.34
N ILE A 3 -4.32 7.39 3.13
CA ILE A 3 -3.28 6.38 2.91
C ILE A 3 -3.01 6.36 1.41
N VAL A 4 -1.75 6.60 1.04
CA VAL A 4 -1.29 6.54 -0.34
C VAL A 4 -0.62 5.20 -0.54
N VAL A 5 -1.02 4.47 -1.57
CA VAL A 5 -0.43 3.16 -1.91
C VAL A 5 0.11 3.25 -3.33
N ASN A 6 1.38 2.87 -3.51
CA ASN A 6 2.05 2.86 -4.80
C ASN A 6 2.30 1.40 -5.24
N PRO A 7 1.40 0.79 -6.04
CA PRO A 7 1.64 -0.55 -6.58
C PRO A 7 2.73 -0.53 -7.66
N HIS A 8 3.71 -1.43 -7.57
CA HIS A 8 4.87 -1.47 -8.48
C HIS A 8 4.59 -2.29 -9.75
N ASN A 9 3.50 -3.06 -9.78
CA ASN A 9 3.04 -3.78 -10.97
C ASN A 9 1.52 -3.98 -11.00
N LYS A 10 1.02 -4.43 -12.17
CA LYS A 10 -0.40 -4.65 -12.42
C LYS A 10 -1.03 -5.74 -11.56
N GLN A 11 -0.27 -6.74 -11.14
CA GLN A 11 -0.80 -7.82 -10.29
C GLN A 11 -1.03 -7.33 -8.86
N GLU A 12 -0.11 -6.53 -8.33
CA GLU A 12 -0.25 -5.87 -7.02
C GLU A 12 -1.44 -4.93 -7.00
N GLU A 13 -1.62 -4.12 -8.05
CA GLU A 13 -2.79 -3.25 -8.19
C GLU A 13 -4.10 -4.04 -8.13
N LEU A 14 -4.22 -5.11 -8.91
CA LEU A 14 -5.43 -5.95 -8.92
C LEU A 14 -5.68 -6.63 -7.57
N ALA A 15 -4.63 -7.11 -6.90
CA ALA A 15 -4.73 -7.73 -5.59
C ALA A 15 -5.18 -6.72 -4.52
N LEU A 16 -4.62 -5.50 -4.55
CA LEU A 16 -4.99 -4.41 -3.67
C LEU A 16 -6.46 -4.00 -3.87
N LEU A 17 -6.88 -3.79 -5.11
CA LEU A 17 -8.26 -3.43 -5.43
C LEU A 17 -9.25 -4.50 -4.95
N ALA A 18 -8.96 -5.78 -5.21
CA ALA A 18 -9.79 -6.88 -4.73
C ALA A 18 -9.86 -6.95 -3.19
N PHE A 19 -8.75 -6.67 -2.50
CA PHE A 19 -8.70 -6.59 -1.04
C PHE A 19 -9.57 -5.44 -0.51
N LEU A 20 -9.43 -4.24 -1.08
CA LEU A 20 -10.21 -3.07 -0.70
C LEU A 20 -11.70 -3.26 -0.95
N ASP A 21 -12.07 -3.81 -2.10
CA ASP A 21 -13.46 -4.14 -2.47
C ASP A 21 -14.08 -5.14 -1.49
N ARG A 22 -13.35 -6.23 -1.16
CA ARG A 22 -13.81 -7.24 -0.18
C ARG A 22 -14.06 -6.64 1.20
N ARG A 23 -13.24 -5.68 1.60
CA ARG A 23 -13.35 -4.98 2.89
C ARG A 23 -14.33 -3.81 2.86
N LYS A 24 -14.88 -3.48 1.68
CA LYS A 24 -15.78 -2.34 1.45
C LYS A 24 -15.16 -1.02 1.89
N TYR A 25 -13.85 -0.85 1.64
CA TYR A 25 -13.20 0.43 1.83
C TYR A 25 -13.52 1.37 0.67
N GLU A 26 -13.81 2.62 0.96
CA GLU A 26 -13.86 3.67 -0.05
C GLU A 26 -12.43 4.07 -0.41
N TYR A 27 -12.13 4.10 -1.71
CA TYR A 27 -10.85 4.55 -2.23
C TYR A 27 -11.08 5.38 -3.49
N ALA A 28 -10.24 6.39 -3.68
CA ALA A 28 -10.18 7.16 -4.91
C ALA A 28 -9.02 6.63 -5.76
N ARG A 29 -9.23 6.53 -7.07
CA ARG A 29 -8.18 6.22 -8.04
C ARG A 29 -7.65 7.49 -8.72
N ASP A 30 -7.81 8.63 -8.05
CA ASP A 30 -7.64 9.95 -8.67
C ASP A 30 -6.23 10.15 -9.23
N GLU A 31 -6.16 10.38 -10.54
CA GLU A 31 -4.96 10.83 -11.25
C GLU A 31 -4.68 12.32 -10.97
N ASP A 32 -5.68 13.07 -10.46
CA ASP A 32 -5.60 14.51 -10.17
C ASP A 32 -5.27 14.81 -8.69
N SER A 33 -5.14 13.80 -7.84
CA SER A 33 -4.85 14.00 -6.42
C SER A 33 -3.38 14.34 -6.21
N VAL A 34 -3.09 15.63 -6.06
CA VAL A 34 -1.72 16.12 -5.81
C VAL A 34 -1.26 15.68 -4.42
N LEU A 35 -0.30 14.75 -4.39
CA LEU A 35 0.37 14.33 -3.16
C LEU A 35 1.03 15.52 -2.47
N SER A 36 1.00 15.55 -1.13
CA SER A 36 1.79 16.51 -0.37
C SER A 36 3.29 16.27 -0.59
N LYS A 37 4.12 17.29 -0.36
CA LYS A 37 5.59 17.15 -0.49
C LYS A 37 6.15 16.01 0.37
N GLU A 38 5.58 15.80 1.57
CA GLU A 38 5.98 14.72 2.47
C GLU A 38 5.61 13.35 1.89
N GLN A 39 4.40 13.21 1.35
CA GLN A 39 3.95 11.97 0.70
C GLN A 39 4.77 11.68 -0.56
N GLN A 40 5.12 12.69 -1.34
CA GLN A 40 5.99 12.52 -2.52
C GLN A 40 7.38 12.00 -2.11
N LEU A 41 7.96 12.55 -1.05
CA LEU A 41 9.26 12.08 -0.54
C LEU A 41 9.19 10.65 -0.01
N GLU A 42 8.11 10.29 0.69
CA GLU A 42 7.88 8.93 1.17
C GLU A 42 7.74 7.94 0.02
N VAL A 43 6.94 8.27 -1.01
CA VAL A 43 6.78 7.42 -2.20
C VAL A 43 8.13 7.21 -2.91
N LEU A 44 8.90 8.29 -3.12
CA LEU A 44 10.22 8.21 -3.75
C LEU A 44 11.20 7.34 -2.95
N GLU A 45 11.19 7.43 -1.63
CA GLU A 45 12.06 6.62 -0.78
C GLU A 45 11.65 5.14 -0.82
N ARG A 46 10.35 4.84 -0.79
CA ARG A 46 9.83 3.47 -0.91
C ARG A 46 10.16 2.85 -2.28
N ASP A 47 10.07 3.62 -3.35
CA ASP A 47 10.42 3.16 -4.70
C ASP A 47 11.92 2.83 -4.78
N ARG A 48 12.77 3.69 -4.19
CA ARG A 48 14.20 3.43 -4.10
C ARG A 48 14.50 2.14 -3.32
N GLN A 49 13.82 1.91 -2.20
CA GLN A 49 13.97 0.69 -1.41
C GLN A 49 13.49 -0.55 -2.19
N TYR A 50 12.42 -0.41 -2.98
CA TYR A 50 11.93 -1.49 -3.83
C TYR A 50 12.96 -1.87 -4.90
N GLU A 51 13.51 -0.88 -5.61
CA GLU A 51 14.56 -1.10 -6.63
C GLU A 51 15.85 -1.68 -6.03
N ALA A 52 16.19 -1.31 -4.80
CA ALA A 52 17.33 -1.85 -4.07
C ALA A 52 17.09 -3.26 -3.51
N GLY A 53 15.85 -3.77 -3.53
CA GLY A 53 15.48 -5.03 -2.88
C GLY A 53 15.48 -4.95 -1.35
N GLU A 54 15.45 -3.75 -0.79
CA GLU A 54 15.45 -3.46 0.65
C GLU A 54 14.02 -3.35 1.21
N THR A 55 13.00 -3.61 0.40
CA THR A 55 11.60 -3.59 0.86
C THR A 55 11.33 -4.74 1.82
N GLU A 56 10.87 -4.39 3.02
CA GLU A 56 10.37 -5.36 3.98
C GLU A 56 9.03 -5.92 3.47
N SER A 57 9.08 -7.12 2.92
CA SER A 57 7.88 -7.90 2.64
C SER A 57 7.47 -8.63 3.92
N PHE A 58 6.30 -8.28 4.43
CA PHE A 58 5.72 -8.99 5.56
C PHE A 58 4.86 -10.13 5.04
N THR A 59 5.10 -11.33 5.55
CA THR A 59 4.19 -12.45 5.38
C THR A 59 2.84 -12.12 6.03
N LEU A 60 1.76 -12.77 5.55
CA LEU A 60 0.41 -12.57 6.11
C LEU A 60 0.37 -12.74 7.63
N ASN A 61 1.15 -13.70 8.16
CA ASN A 61 1.25 -13.95 9.59
C ASN A 61 1.91 -12.78 10.35
N GLU A 62 2.94 -12.18 9.77
CA GLU A 62 3.60 -11.00 10.34
C GLU A 62 2.66 -9.79 10.32
N ILE A 63 1.87 -9.62 9.25
CA ILE A 63 0.83 -8.58 9.19
C ILE A 63 -0.22 -8.78 10.29
N ILE A 64 -0.74 -9.99 10.45
CA ILE A 64 -1.74 -10.31 11.49
C ILE A 64 -1.17 -10.05 12.88
N ALA A 65 0.08 -10.45 13.14
CA ALA A 65 0.76 -10.25 14.42
C ALA A 65 1.05 -8.77 14.69
N HIS A 66 1.44 -8.00 13.67
CA HIS A 66 1.80 -6.60 13.83
C HIS A 66 0.58 -5.69 14.03
N PHE A 67 -0.55 -6.03 13.40
CA PHE A 67 -1.78 -5.24 13.46
C PHE A 67 -2.83 -5.78 14.46
N ASP A 68 -2.50 -6.81 15.23
CA ASP A 68 -3.40 -7.47 16.21
C ASP A 68 -4.79 -7.75 15.61
N ILE A 69 -4.79 -8.24 14.36
CA ILE A 69 -6.02 -8.52 13.62
C ILE A 69 -6.58 -9.82 14.20
N LYS A 70 -7.53 -9.71 15.14
CA LYS A 70 -8.29 -10.86 15.64
C LYS A 70 -9.04 -11.49 14.48
N GLU A 71 -8.57 -12.64 14.00
CA GLU A 71 -9.35 -13.53 13.14
C GLU A 71 -10.67 -13.85 13.84
N LYS A 72 -11.77 -13.74 13.10
CA LYS A 72 -13.13 -13.90 13.59
C LYS A 72 -13.79 -15.11 12.97
#